data_AF-A0A7S2BA35-F1
#
_entry.id   AF-A0A7S2BA35-F1
#
_cell.length_a   1.000
_cell.length_b   1.000
_cell.length_c   1.000
_cell.angle_alpha   90.00
_cell.angle_beta   90.00
_cell.angle_gamma   90.00
#
_symmetry.space_group_name_H-M   'P 1'
#
loop_
_entity.id
_entity.type
_entity.pdbx_description
1 polymer ?
#
loop_
_entity_poly.entity_id
_entity_poly.type
_entity_poly.pdbx_seq_one_letter_code
_entity_poly.pdbx_strand_id
1 'polypeptide(L)'
;VLCGMTFPYRIWCVWELFTMFAFQRESLTRLKLIPLDEPGSSRDASLQELETFSVDRASCFCPNDEEKILSIIDAVGRSEFNAKIRSMAKLIAQSPRVTRRRNSYKSDEKSTYVSLNPGRWSLTSLKT
;
A
#
# COMPACT_ATOMS: atom_id res chain seq x y z
N VAL A 1 1.70 5.30 -4.08
CA VAL A 1 1.39 4.39 -2.96
C VAL A 1 0.40 3.35 -3.45
N LEU A 2 0.69 2.06 -3.22
CA LEU A 2 -0.24 0.98 -3.54
C LEU A 2 -1.20 0.79 -2.36
N CYS A 3 -2.50 0.90 -2.61
CA CYS A 3 -3.52 0.90 -1.56
C CYS A 3 -4.35 -0.39 -1.68
N GLY A 4 -4.08 -1.36 -0.81
CA GLY A 4 -4.88 -2.59 -0.71
C GLY A 4 -5.96 -2.48 0.38
N MET A 5 -6.83 -3.48 0.49
CA MET A 5 -7.92 -3.51 1.46
C MET A 5 -7.46 -3.37 2.92
N THR A 6 -6.26 -3.87 3.27
CA THR A 6 -5.71 -3.76 4.63
C THR A 6 -4.98 -2.45 4.88
N PHE A 7 -4.71 -1.66 3.84
CA PHE A 7 -3.95 -0.41 3.95
C PHE A 7 -4.54 0.58 4.99
N PRO A 8 -5.87 0.84 5.00
CA PRO A 8 -6.47 1.79 5.95
C PRO A 8 -6.38 1.35 7.41
N TYR A 9 -6.10 0.07 7.69
CA TYR A 9 -6.03 -0.48 9.05
C TYR A 9 -4.59 -0.61 9.55
N ARG A 10 -3.58 -0.23 8.75
CA ARG A 10 -2.17 -0.28 9.13
C ARG A 10 -1.65 1.11 9.42
N ILE A 11 -1.43 1.43 10.69
CA ILE A 11 -1.09 2.78 11.13
C ILE A 11 0.20 3.30 10.47
N TRP A 12 1.21 2.45 10.31
CA TRP A 12 2.46 2.79 9.62
C TRP A 12 2.23 3.26 8.17
N CYS A 13 1.35 2.56 7.45
CA CYS A 13 1.05 2.88 6.04
C CYS A 13 0.36 4.24 5.92
N VAL A 14 -0.61 4.51 6.80
CA VAL A 14 -1.34 5.79 6.79
C VAL A 14 -0.46 6.94 7.30
N TRP A 15 0.43 6.67 8.26
CA TRP A 15 1.44 7.62 8.71
C TRP A 15 2.42 8.03 7.60
N GLU A 16 2.93 7.06 6.83
CA GLU A 16 3.77 7.35 5.66
C GLU A 16 3.03 8.26 4.67
N LEU A 17 1.76 7.95 4.41
CA LEU A 17 0.93 8.76 3.52
C LEU A 17 0.73 10.20 4.05
N PHE A 18 0.48 10.34 5.35
CA PHE A 18 0.36 11.64 6.02
C PHE A 18 1.65 12.46 5.88
N THR A 19 2.81 11.86 6.14
CA THR A 19 4.09 12.58 6.07
C THR A 19 4.41 13.01 4.64
N MET A 20 4.18 12.16 3.64
CA MET A 20 4.32 12.53 2.22
C MET A 20 3.45 13.75 1.87
N PHE A 21 2.21 13.78 2.36
CA PHE A 21 1.28 14.88 2.13
C PHE A 21 1.68 16.15 2.89
N ALA A 22 2.11 16.02 4.15
CA ALA A 22 2.47 17.15 5.01
C ALA A 22 3.72 17.90 4.52
N PHE A 23 4.67 17.20 3.87
CA PHE A 23 5.92 17.77 3.37
C PHE A 23 5.90 18.13 1.88
N GLN A 24 4.81 17.85 1.15
CA GLN A 24 4.65 18.32 -0.22
C GLN A 24 4.38 19.84 -0.24
N ARG A 25 5.45 20.61 -0.48
CA ARG A 25 5.37 22.06 -0.75
C ARG A 25 4.79 22.38 -2.13
N GLU A 26 4.88 21.44 -3.08
CA GLU A 26 4.32 21.54 -4.43
C GLU A 26 3.10 20.63 -4.60
N SER A 27 2.19 21.08 -5.47
CA SER A 27 0.94 20.46 -5.91
C SER A 27 0.77 18.96 -5.64
N LEU A 28 -0.37 18.61 -5.04
CA LEU A 28 -0.86 17.25 -4.75
C LEU A 28 -0.92 16.32 -5.98
N THR A 29 -0.72 16.86 -7.18
CA THR A 29 -0.71 16.13 -8.46
C THR A 29 0.35 15.04 -8.56
N ARG A 30 1.40 15.08 -7.73
CA ARG A 30 2.47 14.06 -7.76
C ARG A 30 2.14 12.79 -6.98
N LEU A 31 1.25 12.87 -5.99
CA LEU A 31 0.87 11.71 -5.18
C LEU A 31 -0.21 10.90 -5.91
N LYS A 32 0.11 9.65 -6.25
CA LYS A 32 -0.83 8.69 -6.84
C LYS A 32 -1.09 7.55 -5.86
N LEU A 33 -2.33 7.42 -5.38
CA LEU A 33 -2.79 6.16 -4.82
C LEU A 33 -3.31 5.27 -5.94
N ILE A 34 -2.82 4.03 -5.97
CA ILE A 34 -3.24 3.00 -6.92
C ILE A 34 -3.93 1.90 -6.10
N PRO A 35 -5.27 1.75 -6.20
CA PRO A 35 -5.98 0.70 -5.51
C PRO A 35 -5.57 -0.68 -6.06
N LEU A 36 -5.37 -1.63 -5.16
CA LEU A 36 -5.02 -3.02 -5.44
C LEU A 36 -6.22 -3.98 -5.33
N ASP A 37 -7.44 -3.45 -5.30
CA ASP A 37 -8.65 -4.25 -5.12
C ASP A 37 -8.80 -5.33 -6.22
N GLU A 38 -9.41 -6.46 -5.87
CA GLU A 38 -9.57 -7.60 -6.78
C GLU A 38 -10.44 -7.23 -8.00
N PRO A 39 -10.17 -7.85 -9.17
CA PRO A 39 -11.00 -7.65 -10.36
C PRO A 39 -12.45 -8.08 -10.08
N GLY A 40 -13.40 -7.13 -10.11
CA GLY A 40 -14.83 -7.38 -9.90
C GLY A 40 -15.37 -6.85 -8.57
N SER A 41 -14.50 -6.47 -7.63
CA SER A 41 -14.90 -5.63 -6.50
C SER A 41 -15.27 -4.22 -6.99
N SER A 42 -16.02 -3.46 -6.18
CA SER A 42 -16.13 -2.01 -6.34
C SER A 42 -14.70 -1.47 -6.44
N ARG A 43 -14.28 -1.19 -7.68
CA ARG A 43 -12.98 -0.59 -7.97
C ARG A 43 -12.89 0.61 -7.04
N ASP A 44 -11.88 0.66 -6.18
CA ASP A 44 -11.65 1.71 -5.18
C ASP A 44 -12.26 1.50 -3.78
N ALA A 45 -12.67 0.28 -3.40
CA ALA A 45 -13.13 0.00 -2.03
C ALA A 45 -12.09 0.44 -0.97
N SER A 46 -10.81 0.18 -1.22
CA SER A 46 -9.72 0.62 -0.34
C SER A 46 -9.56 2.15 -0.25
N LEU A 47 -9.89 2.88 -1.32
CA LEU A 47 -9.90 4.36 -1.29
C LEU A 47 -11.12 4.89 -0.53
N GLN A 48 -12.29 4.27 -0.70
CA GLN A 48 -13.50 4.62 0.04
C GLN A 48 -13.31 4.44 1.56
N GLU A 49 -12.63 3.37 1.96
CA GLU A 49 -12.26 3.17 3.38
C GLU A 49 -11.34 4.29 3.90
N LEU A 50 -10.45 4.85 3.07
CA LEU A 50 -9.64 6.01 3.45
C LEU A 50 -10.47 7.30 3.62
N GLU A 51 -11.58 7.45 2.91
CA GLU A 51 -12.47 8.62 3.07
C GLU A 51 -13.19 8.64 4.43
N THR A 52 -13.33 7.48 5.07
CA THR A 52 -13.89 7.33 6.42
C THR A 52 -12.85 6.92 7.46
N PHE A 53 -11.56 7.02 7.12
CA PHE A 53 -10.45 6.59 7.97
C PHE A 53 -10.56 7.12 9.41
N SER A 54 -10.23 6.28 10.39
CA SER A 54 -10.06 6.68 11.79
C SER A 54 -8.82 6.01 12.34
N VAL A 55 -7.93 6.78 12.94
CA VAL A 55 -6.70 6.26 13.56
C VAL A 55 -6.97 5.19 14.61
N ASP A 56 -8.09 5.27 15.34
CA ASP A 56 -8.45 4.29 16.37
C ASP A 56 -8.81 2.91 15.82
N ARG A 57 -9.02 2.79 14.50
CA ARG A 57 -9.25 1.50 13.81
C ARG A 57 -7.98 0.92 13.20
N ALA A 58 -6.86 1.64 13.26
CA ALA A 58 -5.60 1.25 12.67
C ALA A 58 -4.62 0.78 13.73
N SER A 59 -3.81 -0.23 13.39
CA SER A 59 -2.81 -0.80 14.30
C SER A 59 -1.49 -1.05 13.59
N CYS A 60 -0.45 -1.34 14.37
CA CYS A 60 0.82 -1.86 13.91
C CYS A 60 1.01 -3.31 14.40
N PHE A 61 1.92 -4.03 13.76
CA PHE A 61 2.32 -5.34 14.25
C PHE A 61 3.14 -5.25 15.55
N CYS A 62 3.93 -4.18 15.69
CA CYS A 62 4.79 -3.94 16.85
C CYS A 62 4.12 -2.89 17.77
N PRO A 63 3.71 -3.26 19.00
CA PRO A 63 3.07 -2.33 19.93
C PRO A 63 3.96 -1.12 20.26
N ASN A 64 5.26 -1.33 20.43
CA ASN A 64 6.20 -0.25 20.72
C ASN A 64 6.29 0.79 19.58
N ASP A 65 6.14 0.37 18.33
CA ASP A 65 6.13 1.28 17.19
C ASP A 65 4.78 1.98 17.07
N GLU A 66 3.69 1.26 17.36
CA GLU A 66 2.34 1.85 17.43
C GLU A 66 2.27 2.98 18.43
N GLU A 67 2.74 2.77 19.67
CA GLU A 67 2.76 3.79 20.72
C GLU A 67 3.53 5.04 20.30
N LYS A 68 4.71 4.87 19.68
CA LYS A 68 5.51 6.00 19.19
C LYS A 68 4.81 6.78 18.08
N ILE A 69 4.20 6.08 17.12
CA ILE A 69 3.48 6.74 16.02
C ILE A 69 2.25 7.47 16.58
N LEU A 70 1.49 6.82 17.47
CA LEU A 70 0.35 7.43 18.14
C LEU A 70 0.76 8.65 18.96
N SER A 71 1.88 8.63 19.68
CA SER A 71 2.33 9.81 20.44
C SER A 71 2.62 11.01 19.53
N ILE A 72 3.16 10.77 18.33
CA ILE A 72 3.39 11.84 17.34
C ILE A 72 2.05 12.33 16.77
N ILE A 73 1.14 11.42 16.45
CA ILE A 73 -0.22 11.77 15.98
C ILE A 73 -0.96 12.57 17.05
N ASP A 74 -0.83 12.21 18.33
CA ASP A 74 -1.44 12.89 19.46
C ASP A 74 -0.89 14.30 19.64
N ALA A 75 0.41 14.50 19.41
CA ALA A 75 1.04 15.83 19.42
C ALA A 75 0.53 16.73 18.28
N VAL A 76 0.13 16.17 17.15
CA VAL A 76 -0.49 16.91 16.03
C VAL A 76 -2.00 17.09 16.23
N GLY A 77 -2.63 16.15 16.95
CA GLY A 77 -4.07 16.01 17.11
C GLY A 77 -4.67 14.93 16.20
N ARG A 78 -5.34 13.94 16.81
CA ARG A 78 -5.99 12.82 16.09
C ARG A 78 -7.05 13.30 15.12
N SER A 79 -7.81 14.33 15.50
CA SER A 79 -8.86 14.92 14.66
C SER A 79 -8.28 15.54 13.40
N GLU A 80 -7.21 16.32 13.52
CA GLU A 80 -6.49 16.93 12.41
C GLU A 80 -5.86 15.87 11.50
N PHE A 81 -5.26 14.84 12.09
CA PHE A 81 -4.70 13.71 11.36
C PHE A 81 -5.77 13.01 10.51
N ASN A 82 -6.88 12.60 11.14
CA ASN A 82 -8.01 11.95 10.47
C ASN A 82 -8.58 12.85 9.37
N ALA A 83 -8.79 14.13 9.64
CA ALA A 83 -9.32 15.08 8.66
C ALA A 83 -8.41 15.22 7.43
N LYS A 84 -7.08 15.27 7.62
CA LYS A 84 -6.11 15.34 6.53
C LYS A 84 -6.10 14.08 5.67
N ILE A 85 -6.12 12.89 6.28
CA ILE A 85 -6.19 11.62 5.53
C ILE A 85 -7.46 11.55 4.68
N ARG A 86 -8.62 11.85 5.28
CA ARG A 86 -9.91 11.82 4.58
C ARG A 86 -9.98 12.85 3.45
N SER A 87 -9.45 14.06 3.69
CA SER A 87 -9.39 15.14 2.68
C SER A 87 -8.55 14.71 1.47
N MET A 88 -7.35 14.17 1.72
CA MET A 88 -6.48 13.64 0.67
C MET A 88 -7.13 12.51 -0.11
N ALA A 89 -7.81 11.57 0.55
CA ALA A 89 -8.51 10.47 -0.12
C ALA A 89 -9.55 11.00 -1.12
N LYS A 90 -10.36 11.98 -0.69
CA LYS A 90 -11.37 12.64 -1.55
C LYS A 90 -10.74 13.36 -2.75
N LEU A 91 -9.65 14.08 -2.54
CA LEU A 91 -8.94 14.78 -3.62
C LEU A 91 -8.40 13.81 -4.66
N ILE A 92 -7.90 12.66 -4.23
CA ILE A 92 -7.37 11.63 -5.12
C ILE A 92 -8.51 10.91 -5.87
N ALA A 93 -9.64 10.65 -5.20
CA ALA A 93 -10.82 10.08 -5.83
C ALA A 93 -11.39 10.95 -6.97
N GLN A 94 -11.25 12.28 -6.85
CA GLN A 94 -11.68 13.26 -7.85
C GLN A 94 -10.68 13.46 -9.00
N SER A 95 -9.43 13.01 -8.84
CA SER A 95 -8.38 13.22 -9.83
C SER A 95 -8.61 12.36 -11.09
N PRO A 96 -8.39 12.89 -12.31
CA PRO A 96 -8.50 12.12 -13.54
C PRO A 96 -7.65 10.85 -13.46
N ARG A 97 -8.33 9.70 -13.51
CA ARG A 97 -7.64 8.42 -13.38
C ARG A 97 -6.70 8.24 -14.55
N VAL A 98 -5.42 7.98 -14.24
CA VAL A 98 -4.51 7.44 -15.24
C VAL A 98 -5.09 6.10 -15.66
N THR A 99 -5.64 6.03 -16.87
CA THR A 99 -6.21 4.80 -17.43
C THR A 99 -5.11 3.74 -17.37
N ARG A 100 -5.33 2.72 -16.55
CA ARG A 100 -4.45 1.55 -16.47
C ARG A 100 -4.46 0.95 -17.88
N ARG A 101 -3.47 1.27 -18.71
CA ARG A 101 -3.19 0.51 -19.93
C ARG A 101 -2.93 -0.90 -19.43
N ARG A 102 -3.95 -1.76 -19.53
CA ARG A 102 -3.78 -3.20 -19.43
C ARG A 102 -2.83 -3.52 -20.57
N ASN A 103 -1.53 -3.60 -20.29
CA ASN A 103 -0.68 -4.45 -21.09
C ASN A 103 -1.26 -5.85 -20.86
N SER A 104 -2.12 -6.25 -21.78
CA SER A 104 -2.51 -7.63 -21.96
C SER A 104 -1.20 -8.37 -22.17
N TYR A 105 -0.65 -8.94 -21.09
CA TYR A 105 0.29 -10.03 -21.22
C TYR A 105 -0.51 -11.13 -21.91
N LYS A 106 -0.40 -11.17 -23.24
CA LYS A 106 -0.76 -12.37 -23.99
C LYS A 106 0.06 -13.48 -23.36
N SER A 107 -0.62 -14.41 -22.72
CA SER A 107 -0.07 -15.70 -22.35
C SER A 107 0.28 -16.42 -23.65
N ASP A 108 1.49 -16.18 -24.17
CA ASP A 108 2.11 -17.13 -25.08
C ASP A 108 2.51 -18.34 -24.25
N GLU A 109 1.57 -19.28 -24.18
CA GLU A 109 1.73 -20.62 -23.69
C GLU A 109 2.72 -21.38 -24.60
N LYS A 110 4.01 -21.26 -24.30
CA LYS A 110 5.02 -22.29 -24.58
C LYS A 110 5.99 -22.39 -23.41
N SER A 111 5.49 -22.94 -22.29
CA SER A 111 6.33 -23.41 -21.20
C SER A 111 6.83 -24.81 -21.56
N THR A 112 7.98 -24.86 -22.23
CA THR A 112 8.79 -26.08 -22.34
C THR A 112 9.34 -26.36 -20.95
N TYR A 113 8.68 -27.24 -20.20
CA TYR A 113 9.25 -27.79 -18.97
C TYR A 113 10.50 -28.60 -19.33
N VAL A 114 11.68 -28.07 -19.00
CA VAL A 114 12.88 -28.89 -18.83
C VAL A 114 12.71 -29.60 -17.49
N SER A 115 12.44 -30.90 -17.53
CA SER A 115 12.42 -31.76 -16.34
C SER A 115 13.75 -31.66 -15.60
N LEU A 116 13.73 -31.01 -14.43
CA LEU A 116 14.80 -31.17 -13.44
C LEU A 116 14.67 -32.57 -12.84
N ASN A 117 15.59 -33.46 -13.22
CA ASN A 117 15.75 -34.77 -12.61
C ASN A 117 16.07 -34.62 -11.11
N PRO A 118 15.25 -35.15 -10.19
CA PRO A 118 15.56 -35.14 -8.78
C PRO A 118 16.45 -36.36 -8.48
N GLY A 119 17.77 -36.18 -8.51
CA GLY A 119 18.66 -37.28 -8.13
C GLY A 119 20.13 -37.15 -8.53
N ARG A 120 20.84 -36.10 -8.09
CA ARG A 120 22.31 -36.17 -7.95
C ARG A 120 22.87 -35.03 -7.09
N TRP A 121 22.90 -35.23 -5.77
CA TRP A 121 23.81 -34.46 -4.90
C TRP A 121 25.11 -35.25 -4.82
N SER A 122 26.08 -34.96 -5.69
CA SER A 122 27.44 -35.44 -5.50
C SER A 122 28.20 -34.48 -4.58
N LEU A 123 28.39 -34.91 -3.34
CA LEU A 123 29.39 -34.35 -2.43
C LEU A 123 30.78 -34.64 -3.01
N THR A 124 31.50 -33.60 -3.43
CA THR A 124 32.96 -33.68 -3.56
C THR A 124 33.58 -32.80 -2.50
N SER A 125 33.91 -33.48 -1.40
CA SER A 125 35.03 -33.33 -0.49
C SER A 125 35.75 -31.97 -0.47
N LEU A 126 35.73 -31.35 0.72
CA LEU A 126 36.87 -30.57 1.21
C LEU A 126 38.17 -31.37 0.99
N LYS A 127 39.19 -30.70 0.48
CA LYS A 127 40.58 -31.04 0.76
C LYS A 127 41.22 -29.81 1.40
N THR A 128 41.66 -30.02 2.64
CA THR A 128 42.69 -29.27 3.36
C THR A 128 43.93 -29.03 2.53
#